data_AF-A0A953WBV9-F1
#
_entry.id   AF-A0A953WBV9-F1
#
_cell.length_a   1.000
_cell.length_b   1.000
_cell.length_c   1.000
_cell.angle_alpha   90.00
_cell.angle_beta   90.00
_cell.angle_gamma   90.00
#
_symmetry.space_group_name_H-M   'P 1'
#
loop_
_entity.id
_entity.type
_entity.pdbx_description
1 polymer ?
#
loop_
_entity_poly.entity_id
_entity_poly.type
_entity_poly.pdbx_seq_one_letter_code
_entity_poly.pdbx_strand_id
1 'polypeptide(L)' 'IAIALDIIDFTAGRILGAGTLMDIAFAVIAFFLWGPVGLFALWEALDPSEQIDGFVPTMTLIALSQMGKKKKQLPREPR' A
#
# COMPACT_ATOMS: atom_id res chain seq x y z
N ILE A 1 8.09 1.40 -7.17
CA ILE A 1 6.66 1.28 -7.53
C ILE A 1 5.79 1.64 -6.34
N ALA A 2 5.80 0.86 -5.24
CA ALA A 2 5.00 1.15 -4.05
C ALA A 2 5.16 2.58 -3.51
N ILE A 3 6.40 3.04 -3.34
CA ILE A 3 6.69 4.43 -2.91
C ILE A 3 6.09 5.48 -3.86
N ALA A 4 6.10 5.23 -5.17
CA ALA A 4 5.52 6.18 -6.14
C ALA A 4 3.99 6.19 -6.07
N LEU A 5 3.38 5.03 -5.79
CA LEU A 5 1.94 4.91 -5.58
C LEU A 5 1.50 5.65 -4.31
N ASP A 6 2.25 5.48 -3.21
CA ASP A 6 2.02 6.21 -1.95
C ASP A 6 2.15 7.75 -2.13
N ILE A 7 3.08 8.23 -2.97
CA ILE A 7 3.21 9.67 -3.26
C ILE A 7 2.01 10.20 -4.06
N ILE A 8 1.52 9.43 -5.04
CA ILE A 8 0.33 9.80 -5.83
C ILE A 8 -0.89 9.85 -4.92
N ASP A 9 -1.03 8.86 -4.04
CA ASP A 9 -2.12 8.78 -3.08
C ASP A 9 -2.12 9.97 -2.11
N PHE A 10 -0.96 10.27 -1.52
CA PHE A 10 -0.75 11.43 -0.66
C PHE A 10 -1.09 12.77 -1.32
N THR A 11 -0.87 12.91 -2.63
CA THR A 11 -1.06 14.18 -3.34
C THR A 11 -2.46 14.30 -3.92
N ALA A 12 -2.90 13.30 -4.69
CA ALA A 12 -4.18 13.33 -5.38
C ALA A 12 -5.36 12.99 -4.45
N GLY A 13 -5.19 12.11 -3.47
CA GLY A 13 -6.22 11.79 -2.47
C GLY A 13 -6.58 12.99 -1.59
N ARG A 14 -5.59 13.83 -1.26
CA ARG A 14 -5.76 15.00 -0.38
C ARG A 14 -6.28 16.25 -1.08
N ILE A 15 -5.89 16.48 -2.34
CA ILE A 15 -6.30 17.69 -3.07
C ILE A 15 -7.71 17.58 -3.64
N LEU A 16 -8.15 16.37 -4.02
CA LEU A 16 -9.39 16.16 -4.76
C LEU A 16 -10.58 15.72 -3.91
N GLY A 17 -10.41 15.54 -2.59
CA GLY A 17 -11.47 15.01 -1.72
C GLY A 17 -11.92 13.59 -2.12
N ALA A 18 -11.08 12.88 -2.88
CA ALA A 18 -11.37 11.59 -3.48
C ALA A 18 -10.70 10.42 -2.75
N GLY A 19 -10.24 10.62 -1.51
CA GLY A 19 -9.50 9.65 -0.69
C GLY A 19 -10.09 8.25 -0.78
N THR A 20 -11.34 8.06 -0.35
CA THR A 20 -11.98 6.73 -0.35
C THR A 20 -12.03 6.05 -1.74
N LEU A 21 -12.22 6.80 -2.83
CA LEU A 21 -12.24 6.21 -4.18
C LEU A 21 -10.83 5.81 -4.62
N MET A 22 -9.84 6.62 -4.28
CA MET A 22 -8.42 6.34 -4.51
C MET A 22 -7.98 5.14 -3.68
N ASP A 23 -8.31 5.06 -2.40
CA ASP A 23 -7.98 3.94 -1.51
C ASP A 23 -8.50 2.61 -2.06
N ILE A 24 -9.73 2.59 -2.58
CA ILE A 24 -10.30 1.41 -3.24
C ILE A 24 -9.51 1.06 -4.51
N ALA A 25 -9.15 2.05 -5.33
CA ALA A 25 -8.35 1.83 -6.53
C ALA A 25 -6.94 1.30 -6.21
N PHE A 26 -6.28 1.87 -5.20
CA PHE A 26 -4.97 1.42 -4.73
C PHE A 26 -5.04 0.03 -4.11
N ALA A 27 -6.11 -0.33 -3.41
CA ALA A 27 -6.32 -1.68 -2.92
C ALA A 27 -6.48 -2.72 -4.04
N VAL A 28 -7.18 -2.36 -5.13
CA VAL A 28 -7.27 -3.21 -6.33
C VAL A 28 -5.88 -3.39 -6.95
N ILE A 29 -5.10 -2.32 -7.10
CA ILE A 29 -3.72 -2.37 -7.60
C ILE A 29 -2.85 -3.24 -6.69
N ALA A 30 -2.96 -3.08 -5.37
CA ALA A 30 -2.22 -3.86 -4.38
C ALA A 30 -2.55 -5.36 -4.48
N PHE A 31 -3.83 -5.69 -4.71
CA PHE A 31 -4.26 -7.07 -4.91
C PHE A 31 -3.62 -7.70 -6.15
N PHE A 32 -3.54 -6.97 -7.25
CA PHE A 32 -2.86 -7.46 -8.46
C PHE A 32 -1.34 -7.62 -8.27
N LEU A 33 -0.71 -6.74 -7.49
CA LEU A 33 0.74 -6.76 -7.28
C LEU A 33 1.20 -7.80 -6.23
N TRP A 34 0.40 -8.01 -5.17
CA TRP A 34 0.80 -8.79 -4.00
C TRP A 34 -0.25 -9.81 -3.52
N GLY A 35 -1.30 -10.04 -4.31
CA GLY A 35 -2.35 -11.02 -4.02
C GLY A 35 -3.27 -10.58 -2.87
N PRO A 36 -3.91 -11.52 -2.14
CA PRO A 36 -4.84 -11.21 -1.06
C PRO A 36 -4.28 -10.30 0.05
N VAL A 37 -2.95 -10.30 0.24
CA VAL A 37 -2.29 -9.40 1.20
C VAL A 37 -2.38 -7.92 0.77
N GLY A 38 -2.57 -7.65 -0.51
CA GLY A 38 -2.86 -6.31 -1.01
C GLY A 38 -4.19 -5.73 -0.49
N LEU A 39 -5.15 -6.56 -0.10
CA LEU A 39 -6.45 -6.09 0.41
C LEU A 39 -6.34 -5.38 1.77
N PHE A 40 -5.22 -5.51 2.49
CA PHE A 40 -4.97 -4.71 3.69
C PHE A 40 -4.90 -3.20 3.39
N ALA A 41 -4.69 -2.80 2.13
CA ALA A 41 -4.78 -1.40 1.73
C ALA A 41 -6.21 -0.82 1.85
N LEU A 42 -7.26 -1.65 1.92
CA LEU A 42 -8.62 -1.18 2.20
C LEU A 42 -8.79 -0.62 3.62
N TRP A 43 -7.81 -0.81 4.51
CA TRP A 43 -7.82 -0.18 5.82
C TRP A 43 -7.84 1.35 5.73
N GLU A 44 -7.12 1.94 4.77
CA GLU A 44 -7.11 3.40 4.55
C GLU A 44 -8.50 3.92 4.19
N ALA A 45 -9.27 3.16 3.39
CA ALA A 45 -10.63 3.51 3.03
C ALA A 45 -11.59 3.59 4.24
N LEU A 46 -11.20 3.03 5.38
CA LEU A 46 -11.96 3.03 6.63
C LEU A 46 -11.43 4.06 7.65
N ASP A 47 -10.32 4.75 7.36
CA ASP A 47 -9.73 5.76 8.25
C ASP A 47 -10.16 7.18 7.81
N PRO A 48 -11.19 7.78 8.45
CA PRO A 48 -11.62 9.14 8.13
C PRO A 48 -10.61 10.22 8.58
N SER A 49 -9.54 9.88 9.31
CA SER A 49 -8.53 10.82 9.80
C SER A 49 -7.41 11.11 8.78
N GLU A 50 -7.35 10.34 7.69
CA GLU A 50 -6.44 10.47 6.53
C GLU A 50 -6.33 11.91 5.99
N GLN A 51 -7.45 12.66 6.01
CA GLN A 51 -7.47 14.03 5.51
C GLN A 51 -6.89 15.06 6.48
N ILE A 52 -6.73 14.72 7.77
CA ILE A 52 -6.50 15.70 8.84
C ILE A 52 -5.15 15.48 9.55
N ASP A 53 -4.69 14.23 9.75
CA ASP A 53 -3.51 13.99 10.61
C ASP A 53 -2.63 12.76 10.23
N GLY A 54 -3.13 11.77 9.50
CA GLY A 54 -2.38 10.55 9.20
C GLY A 54 -2.01 10.44 7.72
N PHE A 55 -0.73 10.31 7.39
CA PHE A 55 -0.33 9.66 6.13
C PHE A 55 0.34 8.34 6.48
N VAL A 56 -0.26 7.23 6.04
CA VAL A 56 0.32 5.91 6.24
C VAL A 56 0.74 5.37 4.87
N PRO A 57 2.04 5.12 4.63
CA PRO A 57 2.54 4.63 3.34
C PRO A 57 2.25 3.13 3.17
N THR A 58 0.97 2.77 3.13
CA THR A 58 0.48 1.40 3.25
C THR A 58 0.90 0.53 2.07
N MET A 59 1.01 1.06 0.86
CA MET A 59 1.51 0.29 -0.30
C MET A 59 2.97 -0.12 -0.07
N THR A 60 3.79 0.80 0.45
CA THR A 60 5.19 0.52 0.79
C THR A 60 5.29 -0.50 1.90
N LEU A 61 4.47 -0.42 2.96
CA LEU A 61 4.46 -1.40 4.04
C LEU A 61 4.09 -2.80 3.56
N ILE A 62 3.05 -2.91 2.70
CA ILE A 62 2.65 -4.18 2.08
C ILE A 62 3.80 -4.72 1.23
N ALA A 63 4.42 -3.90 0.38
CA ALA A 63 5.53 -4.32 -0.46
C ALA A 63 6.72 -4.84 0.36
N LEU A 64 7.10 -4.14 1.42
CA LEU A 64 8.18 -4.55 2.34
C LEU A 64 7.85 -5.89 3.02
N SER A 65 6.61 -6.10 3.44
CA SER A 65 6.17 -7.36 4.05
C SER A 65 6.35 -8.56 3.10
N GLN A 66 6.17 -8.35 1.80
CA GLN A 66 6.33 -9.40 0.79
C GLN A 66 7.80 -9.61 0.40
N MET A 67 8.61 -8.54 0.36
CA MET A 67 10.05 -8.65 0.13
C MET A 67 10.75 -9.51 1.18
N GLY A 68 10.37 -9.37 2.46
CA GLY A 68 10.90 -10.19 3.54
C GLY A 68 10.58 -11.69 3.38
N LYS A 69 9.42 -12.03 2.80
CA LYS A 69 9.00 -13.41 2.54
C LYS A 69 9.74 -14.04 1.36
N LYS A 70 9.93 -13.29 0.27
CA LYS A 70 10.76 -13.74 -0.87
C LYS A 70 12.21 -14.05 -0.46
N LYS A 71 12.81 -13.22 0.40
CA LYS A 71 14.19 -13.45 0.89
C LYS A 71 14.33 -14.72 1.74
N LYS A 72 13.28 -15.12 2.47
CA LYS A 72 13.27 -16.36 3.26
C LYS A 72 13.12 -17.63 2.42
N GLN A 73 12.55 -17.52 1.22
CA GLN A 73 12.33 -18.65 0.31
C GLN A 73 13.52 -18.92 -0.62
N LEU A 74 14.46 -17.97 -0.76
CA LEU A 74 15.72 -18.22 -1.44
C LEU A 74 16.57 -19.18 -0.59
N PRO A 75 17.12 -20.26 -1.18
CA PRO A 75 18.09 -21.10 -0.50
C PRO A 75 19.18 -20.21 0.08
N ARG A 76 19.44 -20.34 1.39
CA ARG A 76 20.63 -19.70 1.96
C ARG A 76 21.82 -20.41 1.34
N GLU A 77 22.49 -19.76 0.39
CA GLU A 77 23.77 -20.26 -0.09
C GLU A 77 24.68 -20.49 1.12
N PRO A 78 25.23 -21.71 1.29
CA PRO A 78 26.23 -21.94 2.31
C PRO A 78 27.44 -21.04 1.98
N ARG A 79 27.81 -20.18 2.93
CA ARG A 79 29.01 -19.35 2.85
C ARG A 79 30.26 -20.21 2.95
#